data_AF-A0A9P6V8I9-F1
#
_entry.id   AF-A0A9P6V8I9-F1
#
_cell.length_a   1.000
_cell.length_b   1.000
_cell.length_c   1.000
_cell.angle_alpha   90.00
_cell.angle_beta   90.00
_cell.angle_gamma   90.00
#
_symmetry.space_group_name_H-M   'P 1'
#
loop_
_entity.id
_entity.type
_entity.pdbx_description
1 polymer ?
#
loop_
_entity_poly.entity_id
_entity_poly.type
_entity_poly.pdbx_seq_one_letter_code
_entity_poly.pdbx_strand_id
1 'polypeptide(L)'
;MTGSSKVYIAEARLGVSSTTLDSTGSLVDQKPTDHVTKESLLDALQAFKGEISQTPPLYSALNMDGKRLYDYAREGIPLPREIPSRKVQIYGLDLLSYPDSGVTVPDPSLRAFGFQAGDNGKTAASGGDSDGDDGGDNRISTELSDLKEEDQTKSTFRPKKLADPTLTDPTHILIPPTSANDIYFHIRVHCSSGTYIRTLIADIASTLGTVGLMTDLLRVEQSGYRLGGPATLEMNECEDLEVVERAIQAGSRVWEERSASPLEE
;
A
#
# COMPACT_ATOMS: atom_id res chain seq x y z
N MET A 1 -24.72 -9.25 11.74
CA MET A 1 -23.66 -8.29 11.37
C MET A 1 -23.28 -8.59 9.93
N THR A 2 -23.77 -7.82 8.96
CA THR A 2 -23.37 -7.95 7.55
C THR A 2 -21.96 -7.38 7.39
N GLY A 3 -20.95 -8.19 7.70
CA GLY A 3 -19.55 -7.82 7.51
C GLY A 3 -19.27 -7.55 6.04
N SER A 4 -18.92 -6.31 5.69
CA SER A 4 -18.50 -5.98 4.33
C SER A 4 -17.13 -6.58 4.06
N SER A 5 -17.04 -7.53 3.11
CA SER A 5 -15.77 -8.02 2.59
C SER A 5 -15.03 -6.92 1.84
N LYS A 6 -13.70 -6.98 1.88
CA LYS A 6 -12.79 -6.04 1.23
C LYS A 6 -11.61 -6.79 0.64
N VAL A 7 -11.10 -6.30 -0.48
CA VAL A 7 -9.88 -6.83 -1.10
C VAL A 7 -8.84 -5.73 -1.15
N TYR A 8 -7.65 -6.05 -0.66
CA TYR A 8 -6.49 -5.18 -0.61
C TYR A 8 -5.33 -5.78 -1.40
N ILE A 9 -4.51 -4.91 -1.96
CA ILE A 9 -3.15 -5.19 -2.42
C ILE A 9 -2.25 -4.36 -1.51
N ALA A 10 -1.27 -4.99 -0.87
CA ALA A 10 -0.37 -4.32 0.05
C ALA A 10 1.08 -4.68 -0.25
N GLU A 11 1.95 -3.68 -0.14
CA GLU A 11 3.40 -3.86 -0.11
C GLU A 11 3.88 -3.88 1.34
N ALA A 12 4.73 -4.84 1.65
CA ALA A 12 5.35 -5.01 2.95
C ALA A 12 6.87 -5.01 2.83
N ARG A 13 7.54 -4.38 3.80
CA ARG A 13 8.99 -4.44 4.00
C ARG A 13 9.30 -5.24 5.26
N LEU A 14 10.15 -6.25 5.14
CA LEU A 14 10.68 -7.00 6.29
C LEU A 14 11.97 -6.36 6.83
N GLY A 15 12.30 -6.70 8.07
CA GLY A 15 13.51 -6.30 8.77
C GLY A 15 13.38 -4.99 9.56
N VAL A 16 12.31 -4.22 9.38
CA VAL A 16 12.05 -2.98 10.13
C VAL A 16 10.61 -2.88 10.60
N SER A 17 10.38 -2.29 11.77
CA SER A 17 9.05 -1.90 12.24
C SER A 17 9.00 -0.45 12.66
N SER A 18 7.81 0.12 12.67
CA SER A 18 7.58 1.52 13.04
C SER A 18 6.46 1.67 14.05
N THR A 19 6.36 2.85 14.67
CA THR A 19 5.33 3.19 15.66
C THR A 19 3.91 3.04 15.12
N THR A 20 3.71 3.25 13.82
CA THR A 20 2.42 3.20 13.13
C THR A 20 2.19 1.88 12.40
N LEU A 21 3.17 0.98 12.37
CA LEU A 21 3.22 -0.23 11.53
C LEU A 21 3.12 0.06 10.02
N ASP A 22 3.47 1.29 9.61
CA ASP A 22 3.60 1.70 8.22
C ASP A 22 4.79 2.64 8.01
N SER A 23 5.05 3.01 6.75
CA SER A 23 6.17 3.87 6.35
C SER A 23 6.12 5.30 6.91
N THR A 24 5.02 5.72 7.55
CA THR A 24 4.85 7.09 8.08
C THR A 24 5.31 7.25 9.53
N GLY A 25 5.54 6.14 10.23
CA GLY A 25 5.97 6.13 11.63
C GLY A 25 7.47 6.28 11.81
N SER A 26 7.90 6.34 13.07
CA SER A 26 9.32 6.27 13.44
C SER A 26 9.76 4.85 13.67
N LEU A 27 11.03 4.56 13.37
CA LEU A 27 11.63 3.25 13.57
C LEU A 27 11.51 2.83 15.04
N VAL A 28 10.99 1.62 15.27
CA VAL A 28 10.84 1.02 16.60
C VAL A 28 11.80 -0.15 16.79
N ASP A 29 11.93 -1.00 15.78
CA ASP A 29 12.74 -2.22 15.85
C ASP A 29 13.34 -2.54 14.47
N GLN A 30 14.50 -3.18 14.47
CA GLN A 30 15.18 -3.66 13.27
C GLN A 30 15.75 -5.05 13.54
N LYS A 31 15.45 -6.01 12.66
CA LYS A 31 15.90 -7.40 12.76
C LYS A 31 16.47 -7.92 11.45
N PRO A 32 17.39 -8.90 11.49
CA PRO A 32 17.89 -9.56 10.29
C PRO A 32 16.76 -10.22 9.48
N THR A 33 17.01 -10.37 8.18
CA THR A 33 16.11 -11.04 7.22
C THR A 33 16.79 -12.16 6.45
N ASP A 34 18.07 -12.45 6.72
CA ASP A 34 18.87 -13.44 5.97
C ASP A 34 18.30 -14.86 6.02
N HIS A 35 17.53 -15.17 7.07
CA HIS A 35 16.89 -16.47 7.27
C HIS A 35 15.50 -16.58 6.60
N VAL A 36 14.98 -15.49 6.03
CA VAL A 36 13.65 -15.47 5.41
C VAL A 36 13.75 -15.96 3.97
N THR A 37 12.95 -16.98 3.63
CA THR A 37 12.86 -17.52 2.27
C THR A 37 11.45 -17.34 1.72
N LYS A 38 11.30 -17.50 0.41
CA LYS A 38 9.98 -17.44 -0.24
C LYS A 38 9.06 -18.54 0.28
N GLU A 39 9.60 -19.73 0.54
CA GLU A 39 8.88 -20.88 1.06
C GLU A 39 8.38 -20.61 2.48
N SER A 40 9.24 -20.08 3.37
CA SER A 40 8.82 -19.75 4.73
C SER A 40 7.76 -18.64 4.75
N LEU A 41 7.85 -17.67 3.82
CA LEU A 41 6.81 -16.67 3.62
C LEU A 41 5.49 -17.30 3.17
N LEU A 42 5.50 -18.19 2.18
CA LEU A 42 4.29 -18.88 1.71
C LEU A 42 3.63 -19.70 2.83
N ASP A 43 4.43 -20.40 3.63
CA ASP A 43 3.95 -21.17 4.78
C ASP A 43 3.36 -20.25 5.86
N ALA A 44 4.02 -19.12 6.15
CA ALA A 44 3.49 -18.12 7.07
C ALA A 44 2.13 -17.58 6.57
N LEU A 45 2.01 -17.22 5.29
CA LEU A 45 0.75 -16.74 4.71
C LEU A 45 -0.38 -17.77 4.82
N GLN A 46 -0.09 -19.06 4.66
CA GLN A 46 -1.10 -20.12 4.86
C GLN A 46 -1.68 -20.12 6.28
N ALA A 47 -0.84 -19.89 7.30
CA ALA A 47 -1.27 -19.89 8.70
C ALA A 47 -2.25 -18.76 9.06
N PHE A 48 -2.28 -17.68 8.28
CA PHE A 48 -3.18 -16.54 8.51
C PHE A 48 -4.49 -16.62 7.70
N LYS A 49 -4.71 -17.68 6.90
CA LYS A 49 -6.00 -17.91 6.24
C LYS A 49 -7.02 -18.43 7.26
N GLY A 50 -8.26 -17.94 7.18
CA GLY A 50 -9.32 -18.33 8.11
C GLY A 50 -9.64 -17.26 9.16
N GLU A 51 -10.21 -17.70 10.29
CA GLU A 51 -10.49 -16.82 11.42
C GLU A 51 -9.21 -16.60 12.23
N ILE A 52 -8.81 -15.34 12.40
CA ILE A 52 -7.65 -14.95 13.21
C ILE A 52 -8.04 -13.91 14.25
N SER A 53 -7.28 -13.84 15.34
CA SER A 53 -7.40 -12.79 16.34
C SER A 53 -6.36 -11.71 16.08
N GLN A 54 -6.80 -10.48 15.85
CA GLN A 54 -5.92 -9.33 15.65
C GLN A 54 -6.06 -8.33 16.78
N THR A 55 -4.93 -7.78 17.23
CA THR A 55 -4.92 -6.58 18.06
C THR A 55 -4.80 -5.35 17.16
N PRO A 56 -5.80 -4.46 17.12
CA PRO A 56 -5.71 -3.22 16.35
C PRO A 56 -4.46 -2.40 16.71
N PRO A 57 -3.86 -1.70 15.74
CA PRO A 57 -2.73 -0.83 16.01
C PRO A 57 -3.16 0.37 16.87
N LEU A 58 -2.22 0.91 17.65
CA LEU A 58 -2.43 2.10 18.48
C LEU A 58 -2.91 3.29 17.62
N TYR A 59 -2.30 3.50 16.45
CA TYR A 59 -2.74 4.50 15.48
C TYR A 59 -3.95 4.01 14.67
N SER A 60 -5.08 3.82 15.36
CA SER A 60 -6.36 3.45 14.75
C SER A 60 -7.49 4.35 15.21
N ALA A 61 -8.52 4.45 14.38
CA ALA A 61 -9.76 5.15 14.71
C ALA A 61 -10.64 4.37 15.70
N LEU A 62 -10.12 3.39 16.44
CA LEU A 62 -10.94 2.69 17.42
C LEU A 62 -11.21 3.60 18.63
N ASN A 63 -12.42 3.58 19.19
CA ASN A 63 -12.76 4.32 20.41
C ASN A 63 -12.49 3.49 21.66
N MET A 64 -11.88 4.12 22.66
CA MET A 64 -11.70 3.63 24.02
C MET A 64 -12.10 4.75 24.97
N ASP A 65 -13.11 4.50 25.81
CA ASP A 65 -13.60 5.42 26.86
C ASP A 65 -13.91 6.84 26.35
N GLY A 66 -14.55 6.92 25.17
CA GLY A 66 -14.97 8.18 24.56
C GLY A 66 -13.91 8.90 23.72
N LYS A 67 -12.70 8.36 23.62
CA LYS A 67 -11.57 8.93 22.87
C LYS A 67 -10.99 7.93 21.86
N ARG A 68 -10.49 8.39 20.70
CA ARG A 68 -9.91 7.49 19.69
C ARG A 68 -8.50 7.07 20.10
N LEU A 69 -8.10 5.84 19.78
CA LEU A 69 -6.76 5.32 20.13
C LEU A 69 -5.63 6.19 19.55
N TYR A 70 -5.79 6.71 18.34
CA TYR A 70 -4.78 7.62 17.77
C TYR A 70 -4.66 8.96 18.54
N ASP A 71 -5.71 9.41 19.23
CA ASP A 71 -5.65 10.63 20.06
C ASP A 71 -4.81 10.37 21.32
N TYR A 72 -4.91 9.18 21.93
CA TYR A 72 -4.03 8.78 23.04
C TYR A 72 -2.55 8.77 22.61
N ALA A 73 -2.27 8.22 21.43
CA ALA A 73 -0.93 8.14 20.87
C ALA A 73 -0.30 9.52 20.64
N ARG A 74 -1.06 10.44 20.04
CA ARG A 74 -0.61 11.81 19.72
C ARG A 74 -0.41 12.67 20.96
N GLU A 75 -1.23 12.46 21.98
CA GLU A 75 -1.13 13.20 23.24
C GLU A 75 -0.13 12.58 24.22
N GLY A 76 0.48 11.43 23.88
CA GLY A 76 1.41 10.72 24.76
C GLY A 76 0.75 10.19 26.04
N ILE A 77 -0.57 10.02 26.04
CA ILE A 77 -1.33 9.59 27.20
C ILE A 77 -1.38 8.06 27.23
N PRO A 78 -1.03 7.41 28.36
CA PRO A 78 -1.13 5.96 28.47
C PRO A 78 -2.57 5.50 28.28
N LEU A 79 -2.75 4.37 27.61
CA LEU A 79 -4.07 3.79 27.42
C LEU A 79 -4.66 3.40 28.79
N PRO A 80 -5.96 3.64 29.02
CA PRO A 80 -6.62 3.25 30.27
C PRO A 80 -6.67 1.73 30.47
N ARG A 81 -6.55 0.95 29.38
CA ARG A 81 -6.47 -0.51 29.36
C ARG A 81 -5.84 -1.00 28.07
N GLU A 82 -5.48 -2.28 28.04
CA GLU A 82 -4.96 -2.93 26.84
C GLU A 82 -5.98 -2.92 25.68
N ILE A 83 -5.48 -2.83 24.45
CA ILE A 83 -6.32 -2.85 23.24
C ILE A 83 -6.91 -4.26 23.10
N PRO A 84 -8.24 -4.42 23.14
CA PRO A 84 -8.85 -5.75 23.05
C PRO A 84 -8.67 -6.32 21.64
N SER A 85 -8.19 -7.55 21.56
CA SER A 85 -8.11 -8.30 20.30
C SER A 85 -9.51 -8.60 19.75
N ARG A 86 -9.60 -8.71 18.42
CA ARG A 86 -10.84 -8.93 17.69
C ARG A 86 -10.67 -10.07 16.70
N LYS A 87 -11.70 -10.90 16.60
CA LYS A 87 -11.79 -11.91 15.55
C LYS A 87 -12.08 -11.24 14.21
N VAL A 88 -11.30 -11.61 13.20
CA VAL A 88 -11.48 -11.21 11.81
C VAL A 88 -11.32 -12.42 10.91
N GLN A 89 -11.96 -12.38 9.75
CA GLN A 89 -11.88 -13.45 8.76
C GLN A 89 -10.98 -13.03 7.60
N ILE A 90 -10.01 -13.88 7.26
CA ILE A 90 -9.21 -13.81 6.04
C ILE A 90 -9.74 -14.88 5.09
N TYR A 91 -10.48 -14.45 4.08
CA TYR A 91 -11.08 -15.32 3.06
C TYR A 91 -10.05 -15.77 2.01
N GLY A 92 -9.05 -14.92 1.72
CA GLY A 92 -8.00 -15.21 0.76
C GLY A 92 -6.74 -14.40 1.08
N LEU A 93 -5.58 -15.02 0.89
CA LEU A 93 -4.29 -14.42 1.15
C LEU A 93 -3.28 -15.02 0.16
N ASP A 94 -2.89 -14.23 -0.82
CA ASP A 94 -2.08 -14.67 -1.95
C ASP A 94 -0.81 -13.84 -2.04
N LEU A 95 0.34 -14.50 -2.24
CA LEU A 95 1.60 -13.85 -2.54
C LEU A 95 1.62 -13.45 -4.02
N LEU A 96 1.81 -12.17 -4.30
CA LEU A 96 1.86 -11.64 -5.67
C LEU A 96 3.30 -11.48 -6.16
N SER A 97 4.20 -11.02 -5.31
CA SER A 97 5.62 -10.91 -5.66
C SER A 97 6.51 -11.07 -4.44
N TYR A 98 7.71 -11.59 -4.71
CA TYR A 98 8.81 -11.75 -3.77
C TYR A 98 10.13 -11.58 -4.55
N PRO A 99 11.19 -11.00 -3.96
CA PRO A 99 12.45 -10.81 -4.67
C PRO A 99 13.13 -12.17 -4.81
N ASP A 100 13.00 -12.79 -5.99
CA ASP A 100 13.66 -14.07 -6.27
C ASP A 100 15.21 -13.91 -6.42
N SER A 101 15.72 -12.67 -6.56
CA SER A 101 17.17 -12.39 -6.69
C SER A 101 17.58 -10.90 -6.52
N GLY A 102 16.90 -10.15 -5.65
CA GLY A 102 17.31 -8.76 -5.29
C GLY A 102 16.74 -7.64 -6.18
N VAL A 103 15.80 -7.95 -7.07
CA VAL A 103 14.95 -6.95 -7.72
C VAL A 103 13.50 -7.40 -7.62
N THR A 104 12.68 -6.65 -6.88
CA THR A 104 11.23 -6.81 -6.88
C THR A 104 10.68 -6.35 -8.22
N VAL A 105 10.23 -7.29 -9.04
CA VAL A 105 9.36 -6.96 -10.18
C VAL A 105 7.92 -7.17 -9.69
N PRO A 106 7.08 -6.12 -9.63
CA PRO A 106 5.66 -6.30 -9.36
C PRO A 106 5.08 -7.25 -10.41
N ASP A 107 4.23 -8.17 -9.98
CA ASP A 107 3.48 -9.04 -10.89
C ASP A 107 2.84 -8.18 -12.00
N PRO A 108 2.88 -8.58 -13.29
CA PRO A 108 2.31 -7.80 -14.39
C PRO A 108 0.83 -7.41 -14.17
N SER A 109 0.06 -8.21 -13.44
CA SER A 109 -1.31 -7.88 -13.04
C SER A 109 -1.40 -6.68 -12.09
N LEU A 110 -0.34 -6.37 -11.35
CA LEU A 110 -0.24 -5.19 -10.49
C LEU A 110 -0.07 -3.88 -11.30
N ARG A 111 0.40 -3.95 -12.55
CA ARG A 111 0.49 -2.76 -13.42
C ARG A 111 -0.87 -2.15 -13.71
N ALA A 112 -1.90 -2.99 -13.85
CA ALA A 112 -3.28 -2.55 -14.02
C ALA A 112 -3.81 -1.76 -12.80
N PHE A 113 -3.14 -1.88 -11.66
CA PHE A 113 -3.47 -1.20 -10.41
C PHE A 113 -2.47 -0.09 -10.05
N GLY A 114 -1.61 0.32 -10.99
CA GLY A 114 -0.68 1.44 -10.83
C GLY A 114 0.71 1.09 -10.29
N PHE A 115 1.00 -0.18 -9.98
CA PHE A 115 2.32 -0.58 -9.49
C PHE A 115 3.31 -0.75 -10.66
N GLN A 116 4.38 0.05 -10.68
CA GLN A 116 5.41 -0.02 -11.72
C GLN A 116 6.67 -0.75 -11.22
N ALA A 117 7.31 -1.49 -12.12
CA ALA A 117 8.61 -2.12 -11.84
C ALA A 117 9.66 -1.05 -11.57
N GLY A 118 10.24 -1.05 -10.37
CA GLY A 118 11.25 -0.09 -9.96
C GLY A 118 10.73 1.13 -9.18
N ASP A 119 9.49 1.11 -8.67
CA ASP A 119 8.99 2.12 -7.71
C ASP A 119 9.57 1.93 -6.29
N ASN A 120 10.79 1.41 -6.21
CA ASN A 120 11.58 1.33 -4.98
C ASN A 120 12.06 2.74 -4.64
N GLY A 121 11.18 3.60 -4.11
CA GLY A 121 11.50 4.86 -3.44
C GLY A 121 12.76 5.57 -3.92
N LYS A 122 12.85 5.90 -5.22
CA LYS A 122 14.00 6.63 -5.75
C LYS A 122 13.91 8.10 -5.39
N THR A 123 14.70 8.55 -4.41
CA THR A 123 15.46 9.81 -4.52
C THR A 123 16.68 9.83 -3.60
N ALA A 124 17.87 9.64 -4.17
CA ALA A 124 19.15 10.27 -3.79
C ALA A 124 20.08 10.13 -5.01
N ALA A 125 20.21 11.16 -5.85
CA ALA A 125 21.15 12.30 -5.77
C ALA A 125 22.41 12.07 -6.63
N SER A 126 22.57 12.88 -7.69
CA SER A 126 23.88 13.23 -8.25
C SER A 126 23.77 14.53 -9.07
N GLY A 127 23.91 15.66 -8.38
CA GLY A 127 24.44 16.88 -8.99
C GLY A 127 25.92 16.93 -8.65
N GLY A 128 26.76 16.98 -9.68
CA GLY A 128 28.21 17.07 -9.56
C GLY A 128 28.75 17.55 -10.89
N ASP A 129 29.07 18.84 -10.94
CA ASP A 129 29.72 19.53 -12.04
C ASP A 129 31.15 19.01 -12.25
N SER A 130 31.54 18.78 -13.50
CA SER A 130 32.93 18.94 -13.95
C SER A 130 33.00 19.05 -15.49
N ASP A 131 33.69 20.09 -15.93
CA ASP A 131 33.96 20.56 -17.29
C ASP A 131 34.71 19.60 -18.23
N GLY A 132 34.58 19.86 -19.55
CA GLY A 132 35.46 19.38 -20.64
C GLY A 132 34.67 18.93 -21.87
N ASP A 133 34.38 19.79 -22.85
CA ASP A 133 35.22 20.25 -23.98
C ASP A 133 35.11 19.38 -25.27
N ASP A 134 34.90 20.12 -26.35
CA ASP A 134 35.07 19.93 -27.80
C ASP A 134 34.31 18.88 -28.65
N GLY A 135 33.57 19.42 -29.64
CA GLY A 135 33.90 19.17 -31.04
C GLY A 135 32.96 18.28 -31.88
N GLY A 136 32.28 18.87 -32.88
CA GLY A 136 32.19 18.25 -34.22
C GLY A 136 30.82 18.07 -34.90
N ASP A 137 30.35 19.15 -35.50
CA ASP A 137 29.55 19.32 -36.74
C ASP A 137 29.27 18.07 -37.62
N ASN A 138 28.02 17.86 -38.10
CA ASN A 138 27.69 18.09 -39.52
C ASN A 138 26.17 18.03 -39.84
N ARG A 139 25.74 19.05 -40.58
CA ARG A 139 24.49 19.28 -41.34
C ARG A 139 24.24 18.12 -42.37
N ILE A 140 23.07 17.83 -42.98
CA ILE A 140 22.10 18.62 -43.76
C ILE A 140 20.81 17.78 -43.98
N SER A 141 19.70 18.51 -44.05
CA SER A 141 18.29 18.24 -44.40
C SER A 141 17.95 17.71 -45.80
N THR A 142 16.90 16.86 -45.94
CA THR A 142 15.82 16.87 -46.98
C THR A 142 14.82 15.72 -46.67
N GLU A 143 13.69 15.98 -46.02
CA GLU A 143 12.31 16.22 -46.54
C GLU A 143 11.49 14.99 -47.01
N LEU A 144 10.29 14.89 -46.39
CA LEU A 144 9.01 14.27 -46.83
C LEU A 144 8.95 12.73 -46.88
N SER A 145 7.96 12.02 -46.33
CA SER A 145 6.60 12.36 -45.93
C SER A 145 5.96 11.22 -45.12
N ASP A 146 4.93 11.57 -44.34
CA ASP A 146 3.82 10.72 -43.89
C ASP A 146 4.10 9.51 -43.00
N LEU A 147 3.86 9.67 -41.69
CA LEU A 147 2.97 8.83 -40.88
C LEU A 147 2.70 9.55 -39.55
N LYS A 148 1.43 9.65 -39.17
CA LYS A 148 0.94 10.33 -37.96
C LYS A 148 1.36 9.57 -36.70
N GLU A 149 2.05 10.24 -35.78
CA GLU A 149 2.23 9.79 -34.39
C GLU A 149 1.43 10.67 -33.43
N GLU A 150 0.85 9.99 -32.44
CA GLU A 150 -0.08 10.49 -31.44
C GLU A 150 0.61 11.42 -30.42
N ASP A 151 -0.06 12.51 -30.08
CA ASP A 151 0.42 13.52 -29.15
C ASP A 151 0.39 13.01 -27.70
N GLN A 152 1.59 12.68 -27.21
CA GLN A 152 1.91 12.55 -25.79
C GLN A 152 1.98 13.93 -25.14
N THR A 153 0.97 14.34 -24.38
CA THR A 153 1.16 15.43 -23.40
C THR A 153 0.54 15.17 -22.02
N LYS A 154 1.44 14.76 -21.12
CA LYS A 154 1.63 15.28 -19.74
C LYS A 154 0.48 15.11 -18.72
N SER A 155 0.51 13.97 -18.02
CA SER A 155 0.01 13.89 -16.64
C SER A 155 1.14 14.29 -15.68
N THR A 156 1.13 15.55 -15.22
CA THR A 156 2.00 16.01 -14.12
C THR A 156 1.29 15.78 -12.79
N PHE A 157 1.41 14.60 -12.22
CA PHE A 157 1.09 14.37 -10.81
C PHE A 157 2.31 14.77 -9.96
N ARG A 158 2.20 15.87 -9.21
CA ARG A 158 3.20 16.30 -8.21
C ARG A 158 2.82 15.70 -6.86
N PRO A 159 3.69 14.89 -6.21
CA PRO A 159 3.48 14.56 -4.81
C PRO A 159 3.59 15.84 -3.94
N LYS A 160 2.73 15.91 -2.92
CA LYS A 160 2.69 17.04 -1.98
C LYS A 160 4.05 17.21 -1.29
N LYS A 161 4.43 18.49 -1.21
CA LYS A 161 5.67 19.06 -0.68
C LYS A 161 6.07 18.50 0.69
N LEU A 162 7.37 18.21 0.77
CA LEU A 162 8.21 17.90 1.93
C LEU A 162 7.78 18.61 3.22
N ALA A 163 7.70 17.85 4.31
CA ALA A 163 7.46 18.37 5.66
C ALA A 163 8.51 19.43 6.05
N ASP A 164 8.05 20.43 6.80
CA ASP A 164 8.84 21.53 7.34
C ASP A 164 10.00 20.99 8.23
N PRO A 165 11.28 21.30 7.93
CA PRO A 165 12.43 20.67 8.59
C PRO A 165 12.77 21.19 10.00
N THR A 166 11.88 21.93 10.68
CA THR A 166 12.17 22.53 11.99
C THR A 166 11.30 22.05 13.14
N LEU A 167 11.06 20.74 13.23
CA LEU A 167 10.58 20.07 14.46
C LEU A 167 11.56 18.95 14.84
N THR A 168 12.63 19.33 15.54
CA THR A 168 13.54 18.38 16.18
C THR A 168 12.96 17.93 17.52
N ASP A 169 12.06 16.94 17.47
CA ASP A 169 11.86 16.04 18.61
C ASP A 169 13.02 15.01 18.57
N PRO A 170 13.87 14.92 19.60
CA PRO A 170 15.04 14.02 19.61
C PRO A 170 14.70 12.52 19.57
N THR A 171 13.42 12.14 19.43
CA THR A 171 12.96 10.75 19.46
C THR A 171 12.47 10.21 18.10
N HIS A 172 12.42 11.02 17.03
CA HIS A 172 12.04 10.55 15.70
C HIS A 172 13.22 9.89 14.97
N ILE A 173 13.52 8.63 15.30
CA ILE A 173 14.43 7.83 14.49
C ILE A 173 13.74 7.51 13.16
N LEU A 174 14.34 7.95 12.06
CA LEU A 174 13.81 7.71 10.72
C LEU A 174 13.97 6.23 10.33
N ILE A 175 12.99 5.71 9.60
CA ILE A 175 13.10 4.40 8.96
C ILE A 175 14.29 4.47 8.00
N PRO A 176 15.24 3.50 8.04
CA PRO A 176 16.39 3.53 7.16
C PRO A 176 15.94 3.51 5.69
N PRO A 177 16.65 4.21 4.80
CA PRO A 177 16.34 4.16 3.37
C PRO A 177 16.40 2.72 2.85
N THR A 178 15.71 2.47 1.74
CA THR A 178 15.70 1.16 1.09
C THR A 178 17.12 0.71 0.74
N SER A 179 17.47 -0.50 1.17
CA SER A 179 18.71 -1.17 0.84
C SER A 179 18.47 -2.27 -0.20
N ALA A 180 19.50 -2.62 -0.97
CA ALA A 180 19.42 -3.67 -2.00
C ALA A 180 19.09 -5.06 -1.44
N ASN A 181 19.34 -5.28 -0.15
CA ASN A 181 19.09 -6.56 0.53
C ASN A 181 17.76 -6.58 1.31
N ASP A 182 16.98 -5.50 1.25
CA ASP A 182 15.69 -5.46 1.92
C ASP A 182 14.69 -6.35 1.19
N ILE A 183 13.90 -7.10 1.96
CA ILE A 183 12.86 -7.97 1.41
C ILE A 183 11.55 -7.19 1.34
N TYR A 184 11.13 -6.90 0.12
CA TYR A 184 9.83 -6.32 -0.20
C TYR A 184 8.93 -7.37 -0.84
N PHE A 185 7.72 -7.55 -0.36
CA PHE A 185 6.78 -8.50 -0.95
C PHE A 185 5.39 -7.90 -1.06
N HIS A 186 4.62 -8.39 -2.03
CA HIS A 186 3.27 -7.94 -2.28
C HIS A 186 2.27 -9.05 -1.97
N ILE A 187 1.20 -8.71 -1.25
CA ILE A 187 0.12 -9.65 -0.94
C ILE A 187 -1.23 -9.12 -1.41
N ARG A 188 -2.08 -10.02 -1.88
CA ARG A 188 -3.51 -9.79 -2.06
C ARG A 188 -4.26 -10.35 -0.86
N VAL A 189 -5.05 -9.52 -0.19
CA VAL A 189 -5.78 -9.88 1.02
C VAL A 189 -7.27 -9.69 0.79
N HIS A 190 -8.04 -10.78 0.80
CA HIS A 190 -9.50 -10.74 0.85
C HIS A 190 -9.94 -11.01 2.29
N CYS A 191 -10.57 -10.03 2.94
CA CYS A 191 -10.86 -10.08 4.37
C CYS A 191 -12.19 -9.44 4.76
N SER A 192 -12.62 -9.73 5.99
CA SER A 192 -13.80 -9.13 6.60
C SER A 192 -13.57 -7.67 7.02
N SER A 193 -14.65 -6.95 7.35
CA SER A 193 -14.56 -5.63 7.96
C SER A 193 -13.85 -5.67 9.31
N GLY A 194 -12.97 -4.69 9.57
CA GLY A 194 -12.26 -4.57 10.85
C GLY A 194 -10.87 -5.22 10.85
N THR A 195 -10.47 -5.88 9.75
CA THR A 195 -9.10 -6.36 9.55
C THR A 195 -8.14 -5.19 9.36
N TYR A 196 -7.02 -5.21 10.09
CA TYR A 196 -5.95 -4.24 9.95
C TYR A 196 -4.81 -4.87 9.15
N ILE A 197 -4.62 -4.44 7.89
CA ILE A 197 -3.56 -4.97 7.02
C ILE A 197 -2.17 -4.70 7.59
N ARG A 198 -1.97 -3.55 8.25
CA ARG A 198 -0.74 -3.22 8.97
C ARG A 198 -0.40 -4.24 10.06
N THR A 199 -1.38 -4.58 10.89
CA THR A 199 -1.22 -5.63 11.93
C THR A 199 -0.96 -6.98 11.29
N LEU A 200 -1.71 -7.34 10.24
CA LEU A 200 -1.50 -8.61 9.52
C LEU A 200 -0.05 -8.76 9.04
N ILE A 201 0.51 -7.71 8.43
CA ILE A 201 1.90 -7.71 7.96
C ILE A 201 2.89 -7.87 9.12
N ALA A 202 2.66 -7.16 10.23
CA ALA A 202 3.51 -7.27 11.42
C ALA A 202 3.47 -8.69 12.03
N ASP A 203 2.29 -9.31 12.09
CA ASP A 203 2.11 -10.67 12.63
C ASP A 203 2.75 -11.74 11.70
N ILE A 204 2.62 -11.58 10.38
CA ILE A 204 3.31 -12.43 9.39
C ILE A 204 4.82 -12.32 9.59
N ALA A 205 5.37 -11.10 9.69
CA ALA A 205 6.79 -10.88 9.89
C ALA A 205 7.29 -11.48 11.22
N SER A 206 6.48 -11.40 12.28
CA SER A 206 6.77 -12.02 13.57
C SER A 206 6.86 -13.56 13.47
N THR A 207 5.97 -14.18 12.70
CA THR A 207 5.98 -15.63 12.43
C THR A 207 7.24 -16.05 11.67
N LEU A 208 7.77 -15.17 10.82
CA LEU A 208 9.04 -15.34 10.11
C LEU A 208 10.28 -15.07 10.99
N GLY A 209 10.10 -14.78 12.29
CA GLY A 209 11.21 -14.50 13.21
C GLY A 209 11.89 -13.14 12.97
N THR A 210 11.23 -12.22 12.27
CA THR A 210 11.72 -10.85 12.02
C THR A 210 10.65 -9.82 12.41
N VAL A 211 10.78 -8.59 11.94
CA VAL A 211 9.76 -7.54 12.03
C VAL A 211 9.42 -7.00 10.65
N GLY A 212 8.28 -6.34 10.51
CA GLY A 212 7.87 -5.79 9.22
C GLY A 212 6.89 -4.63 9.35
N LEU A 213 6.81 -3.83 8.30
CA LEU A 213 5.88 -2.72 8.18
C LEU A 213 5.27 -2.68 6.79
N MET A 214 4.11 -2.03 6.68
CA MET A 214 3.43 -1.79 5.42
C MET A 214 4.01 -0.53 4.75
N THR A 215 4.40 -0.61 3.48
CA THR A 215 4.94 0.54 2.73
C THR A 215 3.91 1.16 1.80
N ASP A 216 3.02 0.35 1.23
CA ASP A 216 1.93 0.80 0.39
C ASP A 216 0.66 -0.05 0.57
N LEU A 217 -0.50 0.54 0.30
CA LEU A 217 -1.81 -0.11 0.45
C LEU A 217 -2.84 0.44 -0.53
N LEU A 218 -3.34 -0.45 -1.38
CA LEU A 218 -4.44 -0.19 -2.29
C LEU A 218 -5.64 -1.07 -1.95
N ARG A 219 -6.81 -0.47 -1.73
CA ARG A 219 -8.07 -1.21 -1.64
C ARG A 219 -8.69 -1.32 -3.04
N VAL A 220 -8.73 -2.53 -3.59
CA VAL A 220 -9.22 -2.80 -4.94
C VAL A 220 -10.69 -3.25 -4.97
N GLU A 221 -11.24 -3.69 -3.84
CA GLU A 221 -12.66 -4.04 -3.75
C GLU A 221 -13.23 -3.71 -2.36
N GLN A 222 -14.49 -3.28 -2.33
CA GLN A 222 -15.29 -3.17 -1.13
C GLN A 222 -16.72 -3.61 -1.42
N SER A 223 -17.19 -4.70 -0.82
CA SER A 223 -18.60 -5.12 -0.91
C SER A 223 -19.16 -5.21 -2.34
N GLY A 224 -18.38 -5.76 -3.28
CA GLY A 224 -18.76 -5.86 -4.69
C GLY A 224 -18.44 -4.64 -5.54
N TYR A 225 -18.15 -3.49 -4.93
CA TYR A 225 -17.61 -2.33 -5.65
C TYR A 225 -16.12 -2.54 -5.91
N ARG A 226 -15.74 -2.68 -7.19
CA ARG A 226 -14.37 -2.89 -7.62
C ARG A 226 -13.77 -1.63 -8.23
N LEU A 227 -12.52 -1.35 -7.88
CA LEU A 227 -11.72 -0.29 -8.50
C LEU A 227 -11.60 -0.56 -10.01
N GLY A 228 -11.82 0.47 -10.82
CA GLY A 228 -11.90 0.37 -12.28
C GLY A 228 -13.21 -0.24 -12.81
N GLY A 229 -14.17 -0.55 -11.92
CA GLY A 229 -15.51 -1.01 -12.29
C GLY A 229 -16.44 0.14 -12.69
N PRO A 230 -17.67 -0.16 -13.16
CA PRO A 230 -18.61 0.84 -13.69
C PRO A 230 -19.16 1.83 -12.65
N ALA A 231 -18.93 1.56 -11.35
CA ALA A 231 -19.28 2.43 -10.24
C ALA A 231 -18.05 3.16 -9.65
N THR A 232 -16.91 3.12 -10.34
CA THR A 232 -15.71 3.89 -10.02
C THR A 232 -15.66 5.13 -10.91
N LEU A 233 -15.17 6.23 -10.35
CA LEU A 233 -14.90 7.46 -11.09
C LEU A 233 -13.42 7.80 -10.97
N GLU A 234 -12.81 8.19 -12.07
CA GLU A 234 -11.50 8.84 -12.05
C GLU A 234 -11.65 10.32 -11.63
N MET A 235 -10.58 10.90 -11.10
CA MET A 235 -10.63 12.25 -10.52
C MET A 235 -11.07 13.32 -11.53
N ASN A 236 -10.68 13.16 -12.80
CA ASN A 236 -11.04 14.05 -13.91
C ASN A 236 -12.49 13.85 -14.40
N GLU A 237 -13.15 12.75 -14.04
CA GLU A 237 -14.54 12.44 -14.43
C GLU A 237 -15.56 13.01 -13.44
N CYS A 238 -15.12 13.40 -12.23
CA CYS A 238 -15.98 13.89 -11.16
C CYS A 238 -16.73 15.19 -11.50
N GLU A 239 -16.30 15.94 -12.52
CA GLU A 239 -16.94 17.20 -12.95
C GLU A 239 -18.01 16.99 -14.02
N ASP A 240 -18.04 15.83 -14.67
CA ASP A 240 -19.04 15.49 -15.68
C ASP A 240 -20.26 14.84 -15.02
N LEU A 241 -21.35 15.61 -14.95
CA LEU A 241 -22.60 15.18 -14.31
C LEU A 241 -23.20 13.92 -14.95
N GLU A 242 -23.09 13.74 -16.27
CA GLU A 242 -23.63 12.55 -16.94
C GLU A 242 -22.81 11.31 -16.58
N VAL A 243 -21.48 11.45 -16.48
CA VAL A 243 -20.61 10.36 -16.03
C VAL A 243 -20.90 10.00 -14.57
N VAL A 244 -21.06 11.00 -13.71
CA VAL A 244 -21.42 10.81 -12.29
C VAL A 244 -22.77 10.11 -12.14
N GLU A 245 -23.80 10.52 -12.89
CA GLU A 245 -25.12 9.89 -12.85
C GLU A 245 -25.07 8.42 -13.27
N ARG A 246 -24.31 8.08 -14.32
CA ARG A 246 -24.12 6.68 -14.74
C ARG A 246 -23.41 5.86 -13.66
N ALA A 247 -22.38 6.40 -13.02
CA ALA A 247 -21.69 5.72 -11.93
C ALA A 247 -22.61 5.49 -10.72
N ILE A 248 -23.48 6.46 -10.40
CA ILE A 248 -24.50 6.32 -9.34
C ILE A 248 -25.50 5.21 -9.69
N GLN A 249 -26.00 5.15 -10.92
CA GLN A 249 -26.93 4.11 -11.37
C GLN A 249 -26.27 2.72 -11.32
N ALA A 250 -25.04 2.61 -11.82
CA ALA A 250 -24.26 1.36 -11.75
C ALA A 250 -24.04 0.93 -10.29
N GLY A 251 -23.71 1.87 -9.41
CA GLY A 251 -23.51 1.59 -7.99
C GLY A 251 -24.80 1.21 -7.26
N SER A 252 -25.94 1.76 -7.66
CA SER A 252 -27.27 1.41 -7.13
C SER A 252 -27.64 -0.03 -7.48
N ARG A 253 -27.35 -0.47 -8.72
CA ARG A 253 -27.56 -1.86 -9.13
C ARG A 253 -26.74 -2.85 -8.30
N VAL A 254 -25.45 -2.56 -8.06
CA VAL A 254 -24.60 -3.39 -7.20
C VAL A 254 -25.18 -3.49 -5.78
N TRP A 255 -25.73 -2.39 -5.27
CA TRP A 255 -26.38 -2.36 -3.96
C TRP A 255 -27.65 -3.23 -3.92
N GLU A 256 -28.50 -3.12 -4.94
CA GLU A 256 -29.76 -3.87 -5.06
C GLU A 256 -29.50 -5.37 -5.18
N GLU A 257 -28.59 -5.79 -6.06
CA GLU A 257 -28.20 -7.20 -6.24
C GLU A 257 -27.70 -7.80 -4.91
N ARG A 258 -26.88 -7.04 -4.16
CA ARG A 258 -26.41 -7.45 -2.84
C ARG A 258 -27.53 -7.52 -1.81
N SER A 259 -28.47 -6.57 -1.83
CA SER A 259 -29.59 -6.51 -0.89
C SER A 259 -30.64 -7.60 -1.16
N ALA A 260 -30.71 -8.09 -2.41
CA ALA A 260 -31.58 -9.17 -2.82
C ALA A 260 -30.97 -10.57 -2.59
N SER A 261 -29.65 -10.67 -2.42
CA SER A 261 -29.00 -11.94 -2.04
C SER A 261 -29.44 -12.35 -0.64
N PRO A 262 -30.04 -13.54 -0.45
CA PRO A 262 -30.39 -14.05 0.88
C PRO A 262 -29.14 -14.03 1.76
N LEU A 263 -29.32 -13.61 3.02
CA LEU A 263 -28.30 -13.76 4.05
C LEU A 263 -28.02 -15.26 4.16
N GLU A 264 -26.87 -15.73 3.67
CA GLU A 264 -26.39 -17.06 4.06
C GLU A 264 -26.12 -16.99 5.58
N GLU A 265 -27.00 -17.67 6.34
CA GLU A 265 -27.01 -17.80 7.81
C GLU A 265 -25.81 -18.59 8.35
#